data_AF-A0A751Y100-F1
#
_entry.id   AF-A0A751Y100-F1
#
_cell.length_a   1.000
_cell.length_b   1.000
_cell.length_c   1.000
_cell.angle_alpha   90.00
_cell.angle_beta   90.00
_cell.angle_gamma   90.00
#
_symmetry.space_group_name_H-M   'P 1'
#
loop_
_entity.id
_entity.type
_entity.pdbx_description
1 polymer ?
#
loop_
_entity_poly.entity_id
_entity_poly.type
_entity_poly.pdbx_seq_one_letter_code
_entity_poly.pdbx_strand_id
1 'polypeptide(L)'
;ADANDVLNQKLNVYIDCYNNLQADIYRAVNRYANTFDDFRTGPTGKEDDPSPLVPVYPAFIQDCRKDIKAAAELKPAFASLDSAALAFINAAGPLAETINSMNKYYDQDNFKDDAFAGAKAFHKTFIKQFDEFDPIAKKYIAEITIMSGQHAANEIKATEKKEGKSIKYYTLLTMQEAETLNDAVADDSFDVAAVSKQLADFEEHTQKLNEKINVDIDKHRSFPGFISELEKFQGKVKKRIRRVRDNVAYTSHEQDYLNSGSGDMVDGSYEAVVKAYNELIDTYNGYHLEREF
;
A
#
# COMPACT_ATOMS: atom_id res chain seq x y z
N ALA A 1 -27.13 -4.47 -5.22
CA ALA A 1 -25.74 -4.06 -5.47
C ALA A 1 -25.29 -4.85 -6.68
N ASP A 2 -24.81 -4.18 -7.73
CA ASP A 2 -24.16 -4.91 -8.82
C ASP A 2 -22.84 -5.54 -8.34
N ALA A 3 -22.20 -6.38 -9.16
CA ALA A 3 -20.99 -7.08 -8.73
C ALA A 3 -19.86 -6.12 -8.33
N ASN A 4 -19.78 -4.93 -8.93
CA ASN A 4 -18.74 -3.95 -8.65
C ASN A 4 -19.02 -3.22 -7.32
N ASP A 5 -20.28 -2.89 -7.04
CA ASP A 5 -20.70 -2.34 -5.73
C ASP A 5 -20.33 -3.28 -4.58
N VAL A 6 -20.54 -4.59 -4.78
CA VAL A 6 -20.23 -5.61 -3.76
C VAL A 6 -18.73 -5.75 -3.59
N LEU A 7 -17.98 -5.69 -4.68
CA LEU A 7 -16.52 -5.68 -4.64
C LEU A 7 -16.01 -4.49 -3.84
N ASN A 8 -16.55 -3.29 -4.08
CA ASN A 8 -16.19 -2.08 -3.33
C ASN A 8 -16.47 -2.24 -1.83
N GLN A 9 -17.65 -2.76 -1.46
CA GLN A 9 -18.00 -3.01 -0.05
C GLN A 9 -17.02 -3.97 0.62
N LYS A 10 -16.65 -5.05 -0.07
CA LYS A 10 -15.65 -6.01 0.43
C LYS A 10 -14.28 -5.34 0.57
N LEU A 11 -13.81 -4.64 -0.46
CA LEU A 11 -12.51 -3.97 -0.48
C LEU A 11 -12.37 -2.95 0.65
N ASN A 12 -13.38 -2.12 0.91
CA ASN A 12 -13.35 -1.15 2.01
C ASN A 12 -13.11 -1.84 3.35
N VAL A 13 -13.91 -2.88 3.67
CA VAL A 13 -13.73 -3.64 4.92
C VAL A 13 -12.36 -4.31 4.99
N TYR A 14 -11.93 -4.90 3.89
CA TYR A 14 -10.68 -5.66 3.82
C TYR A 14 -9.45 -4.76 3.96
N ILE A 15 -9.43 -3.62 3.28
CA ILE A 15 -8.37 -2.61 3.33
C ILE A 15 -8.32 -1.97 4.72
N ASP A 16 -9.46 -1.57 5.29
CA ASP A 16 -9.50 -0.97 6.63
C ASP A 16 -8.91 -1.90 7.69
N CYS A 17 -9.25 -3.19 7.62
CA CYS A 17 -8.70 -4.17 8.52
C CYS A 17 -7.22 -4.45 8.30
N TYR A 18 -6.76 -4.46 7.05
CA TYR A 18 -5.35 -4.63 6.72
C TYR A 18 -4.53 -3.46 7.26
N ASN A 19 -4.91 -2.22 6.91
CA ASN A 19 -4.17 -1.00 7.25
C ASN A 19 -3.97 -0.84 8.76
N ASN A 20 -5.01 -1.13 9.55
CA ASN A 20 -4.93 -1.02 11.01
C ASN A 20 -4.14 -2.17 11.64
N LEU A 21 -4.54 -3.43 11.35
CA LEU A 21 -4.01 -4.58 12.07
C LEU A 21 -2.59 -4.94 11.63
N GLN A 22 -2.29 -4.84 10.34
CA GLN A 22 -0.94 -5.12 9.83
C GLN A 22 0.05 -4.09 10.38
N ALA A 23 -0.27 -2.80 10.32
CA ALA A 23 0.63 -1.75 10.80
C ALA A 23 0.99 -1.94 12.28
N ASP A 24 0.02 -2.31 13.13
CA ASP A 24 0.27 -2.59 14.55
C ASP A 24 1.13 -3.84 14.77
N ILE A 25 0.87 -4.93 14.05
CA ILE A 25 1.68 -6.16 14.13
C ILE A 25 3.12 -5.87 13.69
N TYR A 26 3.32 -5.24 12.53
CA TYR A 26 4.66 -4.94 12.03
C TYR A 26 5.40 -3.93 12.88
N ARG A 27 4.71 -2.95 13.49
CA ARG A 27 5.32 -2.04 14.46
C ARG A 27 5.86 -2.81 15.67
N ALA A 28 5.08 -3.76 16.19
CA ALA A 28 5.52 -4.62 17.29
C ALA A 28 6.70 -5.53 16.89
N VAL A 29 6.63 -6.15 15.70
CA VAL A 29 7.70 -7.00 15.15
C VAL A 29 8.99 -6.19 14.97
N ASN A 30 8.93 -5.02 14.33
CA ASN A 30 10.09 -4.17 14.09
C ASN A 30 10.74 -3.69 15.39
N ARG A 31 9.92 -3.28 16.38
CA ARG A 31 10.44 -2.91 17.70
C ARG A 31 11.14 -4.08 18.37
N TYR A 32 10.56 -5.27 18.31
CA TYR A 32 11.16 -6.48 18.88
C TYR A 32 12.43 -6.92 18.16
N ALA A 33 12.45 -6.82 16.83
CA ALA A 33 13.61 -7.16 16.00
C ALA A 33 14.81 -6.26 16.27
N ASN A 34 14.57 -4.96 16.47
CA ASN A 34 15.63 -3.99 16.78
C ASN A 34 16.27 -4.16 18.16
N THR A 35 15.73 -5.03 19.02
CA THR A 35 16.30 -5.34 20.33
C THR A 35 17.49 -6.32 20.24
N PHE A 36 17.60 -7.11 19.17
CA PHE A 36 18.59 -8.18 19.05
C PHE A 36 19.50 -8.00 17.84
N ASP A 37 20.78 -8.36 17.99
CA ASP A 37 21.75 -8.38 16.89
C ASP A 37 21.29 -9.31 15.74
N ASP A 38 20.67 -10.45 16.09
CA ASP A 38 20.03 -11.35 15.12
C ASP A 38 18.61 -11.72 15.60
N PHE A 39 17.63 -11.09 14.94
CA PHE A 39 16.21 -11.32 15.14
C PHE A 39 15.82 -12.80 15.08
N ARG A 40 16.48 -13.63 14.27
CA ARG A 40 16.13 -15.05 14.13
C ARG A 40 16.62 -15.90 15.29
N THR A 41 17.68 -15.47 15.98
CA THR A 41 18.20 -16.15 17.17
C THR A 41 17.48 -15.71 18.45
N GLY A 42 17.08 -14.45 18.54
CA GLY A 42 16.34 -13.90 19.66
C GLY A 42 17.18 -13.66 20.92
N PRO A 43 16.55 -13.64 22.12
CA PRO A 43 17.19 -13.24 23.36
C PRO A 43 18.29 -14.20 23.82
N THR A 44 19.48 -13.67 24.05
CA THR A 44 20.64 -14.40 24.57
C THR A 44 20.61 -14.51 26.10
N GLY A 45 19.99 -13.55 26.77
CA GLY A 45 19.99 -13.35 28.22
C GLY A 45 21.11 -12.42 28.70
N LYS A 46 21.71 -11.65 27.78
CA LYS A 46 22.76 -10.64 28.07
C LYS A 46 22.30 -9.23 27.70
N GLU A 47 21.07 -9.07 27.27
CA GLU A 47 20.48 -7.79 26.89
C GLU A 47 20.26 -6.93 28.14
N ASP A 48 20.85 -5.73 28.16
CA ASP A 48 20.82 -4.85 29.35
C ASP A 48 19.44 -4.23 29.62
N ASP A 49 18.66 -3.97 28.57
CA ASP A 49 17.30 -3.41 28.67
C ASP A 49 16.42 -3.82 27.47
N PRO A 50 15.88 -5.05 27.45
CA PRO A 50 14.98 -5.47 26.39
C PRO A 50 13.68 -4.66 26.46
N SER A 51 13.53 -3.70 25.55
CA SER A 51 12.38 -2.79 25.51
C SER A 51 11.06 -3.57 25.31
N PRO A 52 9.97 -3.22 26.02
CA PRO A 52 8.67 -3.85 25.83
C PRO A 52 8.19 -3.68 24.38
N LEU A 53 7.34 -4.58 23.90
CA LEU A 53 6.78 -4.49 22.56
C LEU A 53 5.75 -3.33 22.50
N VAL A 54 5.14 -3.10 21.33
CA VAL A 54 3.92 -2.29 21.25
C VAL A 54 2.74 -3.28 21.26
N PRO A 55 1.76 -3.12 22.16
CA PRO A 55 0.60 -4.00 22.18
C PRO A 55 -0.27 -3.83 20.94
N VAL A 56 -0.94 -4.91 20.54
CA VAL A 56 -1.97 -4.92 19.49
C VAL A 56 -3.33 -5.03 20.18
N TYR A 57 -4.20 -4.04 20.03
CA TYR A 57 -5.43 -3.98 20.81
C TYR A 57 -6.40 -5.14 20.47
N PRO A 58 -6.80 -5.97 21.46
CA PRO A 58 -7.66 -7.13 21.21
C PRO A 58 -9.03 -6.79 20.59
N ALA A 59 -9.59 -5.62 20.91
CA ALA A 59 -10.87 -5.17 20.36
C ALA A 59 -10.82 -5.09 18.83
N PHE A 60 -9.77 -4.46 18.27
CA PHE A 60 -9.63 -4.33 16.81
C PHE A 60 -9.52 -5.67 16.10
N ILE A 61 -8.86 -6.66 16.70
CA ILE A 61 -8.79 -8.03 16.15
C ILE A 61 -10.19 -8.65 16.06
N GLN A 62 -11.00 -8.49 17.12
CA GLN A 62 -12.36 -9.04 17.13
C GLN A 62 -13.29 -8.31 16.16
N ASP A 63 -13.20 -6.99 16.09
CA ASP A 63 -13.96 -6.17 15.16
C ASP A 63 -13.61 -6.57 13.71
N CYS A 64 -12.33 -6.63 13.37
CA CYS A 64 -11.90 -7.08 12.04
C CYS A 64 -12.30 -8.52 11.71
N ARG A 65 -12.24 -9.42 12.68
CA ARG A 65 -12.71 -10.81 12.49
C ARG A 65 -14.20 -10.86 12.21
N LYS A 66 -15.01 -10.05 12.88
CA LYS A 66 -16.44 -9.96 12.66
C LYS A 66 -16.73 -9.37 11.27
N ASP A 67 -16.09 -8.26 10.94
CA ASP A 67 -16.37 -7.50 9.73
C ASP A 67 -15.89 -8.25 8.48
N ILE A 68 -14.71 -8.87 8.51
CA ILE A 68 -14.22 -9.73 7.41
C ILE A 68 -15.17 -10.91 7.18
N LYS A 69 -15.69 -11.55 8.25
CA LYS A 69 -16.65 -12.65 8.10
C LYS A 69 -17.95 -12.19 7.46
N ALA A 70 -18.49 -11.06 7.90
CA ALA A 70 -19.70 -10.49 7.33
C ALA A 70 -19.50 -10.10 5.85
N ALA A 71 -18.39 -9.44 5.52
CA ALA A 71 -18.04 -9.06 4.16
C ALA A 71 -17.85 -10.28 3.24
N ALA A 72 -17.23 -11.37 3.73
CA ALA A 72 -17.04 -12.61 2.97
C ALA A 72 -18.37 -13.27 2.54
N GLU A 73 -19.44 -13.07 3.31
CA GLU A 73 -20.76 -13.62 3.00
C GLU A 73 -21.52 -12.85 1.90
N LEU A 74 -21.13 -11.60 1.61
CA LEU A 74 -21.73 -10.78 0.55
C LEU A 74 -21.64 -11.46 -0.82
N LYS A 75 -22.66 -11.26 -1.66
CA LYS A 75 -22.80 -11.87 -2.99
C LYS A 75 -22.75 -10.81 -4.11
N PRO A 76 -22.03 -11.07 -5.21
CA PRO A 76 -21.32 -12.31 -5.55
C PRO A 76 -20.03 -12.51 -4.72
N ALA A 77 -19.57 -13.75 -4.66
CA ALA A 77 -18.33 -14.09 -3.96
C ALA A 77 -17.11 -13.75 -4.83
N PHE A 78 -16.04 -13.28 -4.20
CA PHE A 78 -14.74 -13.06 -4.81
C PHE A 78 -13.76 -14.02 -4.14
N ALA A 79 -13.83 -15.30 -4.55
CA ALA A 79 -13.32 -16.42 -3.76
C ALA A 79 -11.84 -16.29 -3.34
N SER A 80 -10.96 -15.78 -4.21
CA SER A 80 -9.54 -15.59 -3.87
C SER A 80 -9.36 -14.50 -2.81
N LEU A 81 -10.00 -13.34 -3.01
CA LEU A 81 -10.00 -12.21 -2.07
C LEU A 81 -10.59 -12.60 -0.72
N ASP A 82 -11.78 -13.20 -0.72
CA ASP A 82 -12.50 -13.63 0.48
C ASP A 82 -11.66 -14.66 1.28
N SER A 83 -11.04 -15.63 0.57
CA SER A 83 -10.18 -16.63 1.22
C SER A 83 -8.91 -16.01 1.80
N ALA A 84 -8.31 -15.04 1.11
CA ALA A 84 -7.11 -14.36 1.58
C ALA A 84 -7.40 -13.49 2.82
N ALA A 85 -8.51 -12.76 2.84
CA ALA A 85 -8.97 -11.98 3.99
C ALA A 85 -9.21 -12.86 5.23
N LEU A 86 -9.91 -13.99 5.03
CA LEU A 86 -10.17 -14.95 6.10
C LEU A 86 -8.87 -15.61 6.61
N ALA A 87 -7.94 -15.97 5.73
CA ALA A 87 -6.65 -16.51 6.12
C ALA A 87 -5.83 -15.50 6.94
N PHE A 88 -5.80 -14.23 6.52
CA PHE A 88 -5.11 -13.15 7.22
C PHE A 88 -5.60 -13.01 8.65
N ILE A 89 -6.91 -12.84 8.87
CA ILE A 89 -7.43 -12.60 10.22
C ILE A 89 -7.34 -13.82 11.15
N ASN A 90 -7.33 -15.02 10.58
CA ASN A 90 -7.11 -16.26 11.32
C ASN A 90 -5.65 -16.42 11.78
N ALA A 91 -4.69 -15.95 10.99
CA ALA A 91 -3.26 -15.95 11.36
C ALA A 91 -2.89 -14.77 12.26
N ALA A 92 -3.47 -13.59 12.04
CA ALA A 92 -3.17 -12.36 12.78
C ALA A 92 -3.54 -12.47 14.27
N GLY A 93 -4.68 -13.11 14.58
CA GLY A 93 -5.19 -13.22 15.96
C GLY A 93 -4.20 -13.89 16.93
N PRO A 94 -3.80 -15.15 16.69
CA PRO A 94 -2.84 -15.84 17.55
C PRO A 94 -1.48 -15.14 17.67
N LEU A 95 -0.99 -14.53 16.58
CA LEU A 95 0.27 -13.77 16.62
C LEU A 95 0.15 -12.54 17.51
N ALA A 96 -0.93 -11.78 17.39
CA ALA A 96 -1.18 -10.61 18.22
C ALA A 96 -1.38 -10.95 19.70
N GLU A 97 -2.02 -12.08 20.02
CA GLU A 97 -2.11 -12.61 21.39
C GLU A 97 -0.73 -12.93 21.98
N THR A 98 0.16 -13.54 21.19
CA THR A 98 1.55 -13.77 21.59
C THR A 98 2.31 -12.47 21.78
N ILE A 99 2.19 -11.51 20.86
CA ILE A 99 2.80 -10.17 20.98
C ILE A 99 2.37 -9.50 22.28
N ASN A 100 1.08 -9.53 22.62
CA ASN A 100 0.57 -8.92 23.85
C ASN A 100 1.08 -9.62 25.11
N SER A 101 1.18 -10.96 25.07
CA SER A 101 1.74 -11.74 26.17
C SER A 101 3.21 -11.46 26.38
N MET A 102 3.98 -11.35 25.29
CA MET A 102 5.38 -10.92 25.31
C MET A 102 5.53 -9.51 25.84
N ASN A 103 4.70 -8.57 25.36
CA ASN A 103 4.71 -7.20 25.83
C ASN A 103 4.56 -7.12 27.35
N LYS A 104 3.55 -7.83 27.89
CA LYS A 104 3.33 -7.91 29.33
C LYS A 104 4.52 -8.55 30.07
N TYR A 105 5.13 -9.59 29.51
CA TYR A 105 6.28 -10.25 30.11
C TYR A 105 7.49 -9.32 30.26
N TYR A 106 7.83 -8.56 29.22
CA TYR A 106 8.92 -7.58 29.27
C TYR A 106 8.57 -6.35 30.12
N ASP A 107 7.34 -5.83 30.02
CA ASP A 107 6.87 -4.68 30.82
C ASP A 107 6.90 -4.96 32.33
N GLN A 108 6.65 -6.20 32.73
CA GLN A 108 6.70 -6.65 34.13
C GLN A 108 8.09 -7.08 34.59
N ASP A 109 9.13 -6.92 33.76
CA ASP A 109 10.50 -7.33 34.08
C ASP A 109 10.66 -8.84 34.40
N ASN A 110 9.70 -9.69 34.01
CA ASN A 110 9.70 -11.12 34.37
C ASN A 110 10.94 -11.89 33.86
N PHE A 111 11.65 -11.34 32.86
CA PHE A 111 12.92 -11.87 32.38
C PHE A 111 14.06 -11.80 33.41
N LYS A 112 13.98 -10.86 34.37
CA LYS A 112 14.92 -10.74 35.49
C LYS A 112 14.71 -11.87 36.49
N ASP A 113 13.48 -12.35 36.64
CA ASP A 113 13.09 -13.38 37.60
C ASP A 113 13.38 -14.80 37.10
N ASP A 114 13.28 -15.03 35.78
CA ASP A 114 13.41 -16.35 35.17
C ASP A 114 14.68 -16.54 34.33
N ALA A 115 15.62 -15.60 34.42
CA ALA A 115 16.85 -15.58 33.63
C ALA A 115 16.59 -15.77 32.11
N PHE A 116 15.59 -15.06 31.58
CA PHE A 116 15.15 -15.09 30.18
C PHE A 116 14.58 -16.44 29.70
N ALA A 117 14.19 -17.35 30.60
CA ALA A 117 13.59 -18.62 30.20
C ALA A 117 12.28 -18.40 29.43
N GLY A 118 11.40 -17.53 29.93
CA GLY A 118 10.16 -17.12 29.27
C GLY A 118 10.41 -16.39 27.95
N ALA A 119 11.37 -15.46 27.92
CA ALA A 119 11.77 -14.74 26.71
C ALA A 119 12.11 -15.69 25.56
N LYS A 120 12.93 -16.71 25.82
CA LYS A 120 13.35 -17.72 24.83
C LYS A 120 12.19 -18.60 24.36
N ALA A 121 11.31 -18.99 25.28
CA ALA A 121 10.11 -19.77 24.94
C ALA A 121 9.12 -18.97 24.09
N PHE A 122 8.88 -17.70 24.44
CA PHE A 122 8.07 -16.79 23.66
C PHE A 122 8.67 -16.56 22.28
N HIS A 123 9.97 -16.29 22.19
CA HIS A 123 10.66 -16.06 20.93
C HIS A 123 10.43 -17.19 19.91
N LYS A 124 10.57 -18.45 20.35
CA LYS A 124 10.32 -19.62 19.51
C LYS A 124 8.89 -19.69 18.99
N THR A 125 7.91 -19.36 19.84
CA THR A 125 6.49 -19.33 19.45
C THR A 125 6.22 -18.20 18.47
N PHE A 126 6.74 -17.02 18.77
CA PHE A 126 6.59 -15.81 17.99
C PHE A 126 7.17 -15.97 16.58
N ILE A 127 8.41 -16.45 16.43
CA ILE A 127 9.03 -16.64 15.11
C ILE A 127 8.22 -17.63 14.27
N LYS A 128 7.76 -18.74 14.85
CA LYS A 128 6.92 -19.70 14.14
C LYS A 128 5.63 -19.05 13.62
N GLN A 129 4.92 -18.32 14.48
CA GLN A 129 3.67 -17.65 14.09
C GLN A 129 3.91 -16.53 13.07
N PHE A 130 5.02 -15.81 13.19
CA PHE A 130 5.40 -14.75 12.24
C PHE A 130 5.75 -15.33 10.86
N ASP A 131 6.51 -16.43 10.80
CA ASP A 131 6.84 -17.11 9.54
C ASP A 131 5.60 -17.69 8.85
N GLU A 132 4.58 -18.08 9.61
CA GLU A 132 3.28 -18.47 9.07
C GLU A 132 2.46 -17.25 8.59
N PHE A 133 2.50 -16.14 9.34
CA PHE A 133 1.72 -14.94 9.08
C PHE A 133 2.23 -14.08 7.91
N ASP A 134 3.54 -13.84 7.82
CA ASP A 134 4.15 -12.96 6.82
C ASP A 134 3.74 -13.28 5.36
N PRO A 135 3.86 -14.53 4.87
CA PRO A 135 3.42 -14.87 3.52
C PRO A 135 1.90 -14.75 3.33
N ILE A 136 1.10 -14.97 4.38
CA ILE A 136 -0.37 -14.79 4.33
C ILE A 136 -0.71 -13.32 4.18
N ALA A 137 -0.07 -12.44 4.97
CA ALA A 137 -0.26 -11.00 4.88
C ALA A 137 0.14 -10.45 3.51
N LYS A 138 1.25 -10.93 2.93
CA LYS A 138 1.70 -10.59 1.57
C LYS A 138 0.70 -11.05 0.50
N LYS A 139 0.17 -12.26 0.62
CA LYS A 139 -0.87 -12.75 -0.30
C LYS A 139 -2.14 -11.90 -0.20
N TYR A 140 -2.54 -11.54 1.01
CA TYR A 140 -3.76 -10.76 1.22
C TYR A 140 -3.70 -9.38 0.57
N ILE A 141 -2.60 -8.64 0.74
CA ILE A 141 -2.45 -7.35 0.07
C ILE A 141 -2.36 -7.48 -1.45
N ALA A 142 -1.70 -8.53 -1.96
CA ALA A 142 -1.66 -8.78 -3.40
C ALA A 142 -3.07 -9.00 -3.99
N GLU A 143 -3.94 -9.75 -3.29
CA GLU A 143 -5.33 -9.95 -3.71
C GLU A 143 -6.16 -8.66 -3.63
N ILE A 144 -5.95 -7.85 -2.58
CA ILE A 144 -6.55 -6.51 -2.48
C ILE A 144 -6.14 -5.68 -3.70
N THR A 145 -4.85 -5.59 -4.03
CA THR A 145 -4.35 -4.80 -5.18
C THR A 145 -4.96 -5.26 -6.49
N ILE A 146 -4.98 -6.58 -6.76
CA ILE A 146 -5.57 -7.15 -7.99
C ILE A 146 -7.05 -6.77 -8.10
N MET A 147 -7.80 -6.92 -7.01
CA MET A 147 -9.24 -6.68 -7.00
C MET A 147 -9.60 -5.19 -7.01
N SER A 148 -8.80 -4.32 -6.38
CA SER A 148 -8.93 -2.86 -6.48
C SER A 148 -8.72 -2.39 -7.92
N GLY A 149 -7.69 -2.90 -8.61
CA GLY A 149 -7.46 -2.62 -10.02
C GLY A 149 -8.61 -3.09 -10.91
N GLN A 150 -9.19 -4.27 -10.63
CA GLN A 150 -10.37 -4.75 -11.34
C GLN A 150 -11.60 -3.87 -11.09
N HIS A 151 -11.81 -3.43 -9.84
CA HIS A 151 -12.89 -2.52 -9.48
C HIS A 151 -12.78 -1.20 -10.25
N ALA A 152 -11.60 -0.58 -10.26
CA ALA A 152 -11.33 0.65 -11.00
C ALA A 152 -11.57 0.49 -12.52
N ALA A 153 -11.06 -0.60 -13.12
CA ALA A 153 -11.27 -0.89 -14.53
C ALA A 153 -12.75 -1.06 -14.90
N ASN A 154 -13.54 -1.68 -14.02
CA ASN A 154 -14.98 -1.83 -14.22
C ASN A 154 -15.71 -0.49 -14.11
N GLU A 155 -15.31 0.36 -13.15
CA GLU A 155 -15.89 1.69 -12.96
C GLU A 155 -15.65 2.60 -14.17
N ILE A 156 -14.44 2.56 -14.74
CA ILE A 156 -14.11 3.29 -15.98
C ILE A 156 -14.99 2.83 -17.14
N LYS A 157 -15.14 1.51 -17.34
CA LYS A 157 -15.99 0.94 -18.40
C LYS A 157 -17.47 1.29 -18.21
N ALA A 158 -17.96 1.23 -16.97
CA ALA A 158 -19.33 1.58 -16.64
C ALA A 158 -19.60 3.08 -16.89
N THR A 159 -18.66 3.93 -16.51
CA THR A 159 -18.72 5.38 -16.75
C THR A 159 -18.72 5.67 -18.25
N GLU A 160 -17.82 5.06 -19.03
CA GLU A 160 -17.79 5.24 -20.49
C GLU A 160 -19.11 4.84 -21.14
N LYS A 161 -19.69 3.72 -20.71
CA LYS A 161 -20.97 3.25 -21.25
C LYS A 161 -22.13 4.21 -20.93
N LYS A 162 -22.11 4.83 -19.74
CA LYS A 162 -23.20 5.68 -19.25
C LYS A 162 -23.10 7.12 -19.74
N GLU A 163 -21.89 7.67 -19.76
CA GLU A 163 -21.62 9.11 -19.93
C GLU A 163 -20.71 9.39 -21.13
N GLY A 164 -20.21 8.34 -21.80
CA GLY A 164 -19.18 8.46 -22.81
C GLY A 164 -17.83 8.83 -22.18
N LYS A 165 -16.95 9.38 -23.02
CA LYS A 165 -15.65 9.91 -22.60
C LYS A 165 -15.84 11.28 -21.92
N SER A 166 -16.49 11.27 -20.77
CA SER A 166 -16.77 12.44 -19.92
C SER A 166 -15.53 12.90 -19.16
N ILE A 167 -15.64 14.01 -18.40
CA ILE A 167 -14.59 14.44 -17.46
C ILE A 167 -14.36 13.31 -16.44
N LYS A 168 -15.42 12.78 -15.82
CA LYS A 168 -15.35 11.64 -14.90
C LYS A 168 -14.57 10.45 -15.48
N TYR A 169 -14.90 10.06 -16.71
CA TYR A 169 -14.20 8.96 -17.39
C TYR A 169 -12.69 9.21 -17.48
N TYR A 170 -12.28 10.38 -17.94
CA TYR A 170 -10.87 10.70 -18.09
C TYR A 170 -10.16 10.88 -16.75
N THR A 171 -10.83 11.42 -15.73
CA THR A 171 -10.29 11.47 -14.37
C THR A 171 -9.99 10.06 -13.85
N LEU A 172 -10.96 9.14 -13.92
CA LEU A 172 -10.76 7.76 -13.46
C LEU A 172 -9.67 7.04 -14.27
N LEU A 173 -9.67 7.22 -15.60
CA LEU A 173 -8.69 6.60 -16.50
C LEU A 173 -7.26 7.08 -16.19
N THR A 174 -7.05 8.39 -16.08
CA THR A 174 -5.73 8.96 -15.79
C THR A 174 -5.21 8.54 -14.41
N MET A 175 -6.08 8.40 -13.40
CA MET A 175 -5.67 7.85 -12.10
C MET A 175 -5.21 6.40 -12.20
N GLN A 176 -5.95 5.54 -12.91
CA GLN A 176 -5.56 4.15 -13.12
C GLN A 176 -4.25 4.03 -13.93
N GLU A 177 -4.06 4.88 -14.93
CA GLU A 177 -2.84 4.92 -15.73
C GLU A 177 -1.64 5.40 -14.90
N ALA A 178 -1.84 6.37 -14.01
CA ALA A 178 -0.81 6.84 -13.09
C ALA A 178 -0.36 5.74 -12.13
N GLU A 179 -1.31 4.99 -11.53
CA GLU A 179 -1.02 3.82 -10.68
C GLU A 179 -0.19 2.78 -11.45
N THR A 180 -0.67 2.40 -12.64
CA THR A 180 0.00 1.39 -13.48
C THR A 180 1.40 1.84 -13.90
N LEU A 181 1.58 3.11 -14.23
CA LEU A 181 2.88 3.67 -14.58
C LEU A 181 3.84 3.71 -13.39
N ASN A 182 3.35 4.08 -12.20
CA ASN A 182 4.14 4.07 -10.97
C ASN A 182 4.68 2.66 -10.70
N ASP A 183 3.83 1.64 -10.80
CA ASP A 183 4.23 0.25 -10.56
C ASP A 183 5.19 -0.26 -11.64
N ALA A 184 4.94 0.08 -12.91
CA ALA A 184 5.76 -0.36 -14.03
C ALA A 184 7.21 0.16 -13.98
N VAL A 185 7.49 1.23 -13.22
CA VAL A 185 8.83 1.84 -13.12
C VAL A 185 9.50 1.64 -11.75
N ALA A 186 8.97 0.73 -10.93
CA ALA A 186 9.44 0.43 -9.58
C ALA A 186 10.87 -0.12 -9.52
N ASP A 187 11.31 -0.84 -10.55
CA ASP A 187 12.68 -1.34 -10.69
C ASP A 187 13.32 -0.91 -12.03
N ASP A 188 14.57 -1.29 -12.29
CA ASP A 188 15.31 -0.92 -13.52
C ASP A 188 15.10 -1.91 -14.68
N SER A 189 14.32 -2.98 -14.49
CA SER A 189 14.17 -4.10 -15.43
C SER A 189 12.98 -3.97 -16.39
N PHE A 190 12.25 -2.86 -16.33
CA PHE A 190 11.06 -2.66 -17.17
C PHE A 190 11.39 -2.53 -18.66
N ASP A 191 10.44 -2.95 -19.50
CA ASP A 191 10.50 -2.75 -20.94
C ASP A 191 10.30 -1.25 -21.24
N VAL A 192 11.41 -0.57 -21.54
CA VAL A 192 11.44 0.85 -21.89
C VAL A 192 10.45 1.20 -22.99
N ALA A 193 10.30 0.35 -24.02
CA ALA A 193 9.39 0.64 -25.14
C ALA A 193 7.93 0.52 -24.71
N ALA A 194 7.60 -0.50 -23.92
CA ALA A 194 6.25 -0.68 -23.39
C ALA A 194 5.84 0.46 -22.45
N VAL A 195 6.70 0.82 -21.49
CA VAL A 195 6.43 1.91 -20.54
C VAL A 195 6.40 3.28 -21.23
N SER A 196 7.26 3.52 -22.22
CA SER A 196 7.21 4.75 -23.02
C SER A 196 5.89 4.90 -23.76
N LYS A 197 5.31 3.79 -24.25
CA LYS A 197 3.99 3.80 -24.88
C LYS A 197 2.88 4.10 -23.86
N GLN A 198 2.89 3.45 -22.69
CA GLN A 198 1.93 3.72 -21.63
C GLN A 198 1.95 5.20 -21.20
N LEU A 199 3.14 5.78 -21.06
CA LEU A 199 3.31 7.19 -20.76
C LEU A 199 2.72 8.09 -21.86
N ALA A 200 2.91 7.74 -23.14
CA ALA A 200 2.35 8.50 -24.24
C ALA A 200 0.82 8.46 -24.27
N ASP A 201 0.23 7.29 -23.99
CA ASP A 201 -1.23 7.12 -23.88
C ASP A 201 -1.77 7.97 -22.70
N PHE A 202 -1.09 7.94 -21.56
CA PHE A 202 -1.43 8.74 -20.37
C PHE A 202 -1.35 10.27 -20.63
N GLU A 203 -0.33 10.71 -21.38
CA GLU A 203 -0.16 12.10 -21.80
C GLU A 203 -1.31 12.56 -22.71
N GLU A 204 -1.69 11.73 -23.68
CA GLU A 204 -2.83 12.00 -24.56
C GLU A 204 -4.14 12.08 -23.77
N HIS A 205 -4.37 11.18 -22.81
CA HIS A 205 -5.57 11.19 -21.98
C HIS A 205 -5.63 12.38 -21.02
N THR A 206 -4.50 12.76 -20.43
CA THR A 206 -4.38 13.98 -19.62
C THR A 206 -4.70 15.23 -20.46
N GLN A 207 -4.22 15.30 -21.70
CA GLN A 207 -4.56 16.40 -22.61
C GLN A 207 -6.07 16.44 -22.90
N LYS A 208 -6.70 15.30 -23.22
CA LYS A 208 -8.14 15.22 -23.48
C LYS A 208 -8.99 15.61 -22.26
N LEU A 209 -8.53 15.26 -21.06
CA LEU A 209 -9.15 15.70 -19.81
C LEU A 209 -9.09 17.23 -19.72
N ASN A 210 -7.90 17.81 -19.87
CA ASN A 210 -7.68 19.26 -19.80
C ASN A 210 -8.50 20.04 -20.84
N GLU A 211 -8.58 19.55 -22.08
CA GLU A 211 -9.40 20.14 -23.14
C GLU A 211 -10.88 20.21 -22.73
N LYS A 212 -11.42 19.15 -22.10
CA LYS A 212 -12.81 19.13 -21.63
C LYS A 212 -13.06 20.08 -20.46
N ILE A 213 -12.14 20.12 -19.49
CA ILE A 213 -12.22 21.03 -18.35
C ILE A 213 -12.26 22.49 -18.82
N ASN A 214 -11.42 22.84 -19.81
CA ASN A 214 -11.32 24.20 -20.33
C ASN A 214 -12.54 24.68 -21.13
N VAL A 215 -13.45 23.78 -21.53
CA VAL A 215 -14.73 24.17 -22.16
C VAL A 215 -15.60 24.98 -21.20
N ASP A 216 -15.57 24.68 -19.91
CA ASP A 216 -16.35 25.36 -18.86
C ASP A 216 -15.56 25.43 -17.55
N ILE A 217 -14.39 26.07 -17.62
CA ILE A 217 -13.41 26.13 -16.52
C ILE A 217 -14.01 26.69 -15.23
N ASP A 218 -15.01 27.57 -15.34
CA ASP A 218 -15.70 28.17 -14.20
C ASP A 218 -16.46 27.14 -13.36
N LYS A 219 -16.87 26.01 -13.94
CA LYS A 219 -17.52 24.88 -13.24
C LYS A 219 -16.54 23.83 -12.73
N HIS A 220 -15.27 23.92 -13.11
CA HIS A 220 -14.25 22.90 -12.83
C HIS A 220 -12.99 23.52 -12.20
N ARG A 221 -13.19 24.46 -11.26
CA ARG A 221 -12.11 25.29 -10.70
C ARG A 221 -11.07 24.52 -9.89
N SER A 222 -11.38 23.31 -9.44
CA SER A 222 -10.43 22.45 -8.70
C SER A 222 -9.52 21.64 -9.62
N PHE A 223 -9.90 21.48 -10.89
CA PHE A 223 -9.15 20.66 -11.84
C PHE A 223 -7.78 21.21 -12.30
N PRO A 224 -7.53 22.53 -12.42
CA PRO A 224 -6.22 23.02 -12.81
C PRO A 224 -5.07 22.54 -11.91
N GLY A 225 -5.32 22.44 -10.59
CA GLY A 225 -4.36 21.87 -9.65
C GLY A 225 -4.11 20.38 -9.95
N PHE A 226 -5.17 19.63 -10.20
CA PHE A 226 -5.09 18.21 -10.56
C PHE A 226 -4.34 17.96 -11.88
N ILE A 227 -4.62 18.74 -12.93
CA ILE A 227 -3.90 18.65 -14.21
C ILE A 227 -2.40 18.94 -14.01
N SER A 228 -2.05 19.94 -13.20
CA SER A 228 -0.65 20.24 -12.88
C SER A 228 0.06 19.06 -12.20
N GLU A 229 -0.59 18.36 -11.27
CA GLU A 229 0.00 17.15 -10.65
C GLU A 229 0.15 15.99 -11.63
N LEU A 230 -0.82 15.78 -12.54
CA LEU A 230 -0.69 14.80 -13.62
C LEU A 230 0.55 15.10 -14.49
N GLU A 231 0.73 16.35 -14.92
CA GLU A 231 1.87 16.77 -15.74
C GLU A 231 3.21 16.65 -15.01
N LYS A 232 3.27 16.96 -13.71
CA LYS A 232 4.46 16.73 -12.89
C LYS A 232 4.82 15.26 -12.81
N PHE A 233 3.84 14.39 -12.58
CA PHE A 233 4.04 12.94 -12.55
C PHE A 233 4.57 12.43 -13.89
N GLN A 234 3.99 12.84 -15.03
CA GLN A 234 4.51 12.56 -16.38
C GLN A 234 5.99 12.94 -16.50
N GLY A 235 6.35 14.14 -16.03
CA GLY A 235 7.72 14.64 -16.04
C GLY A 235 8.70 13.74 -15.26
N LYS A 236 8.29 13.23 -14.09
CA LYS A 236 9.10 12.31 -13.27
C LYS A 236 9.25 10.94 -13.93
N VAL A 237 8.16 10.37 -14.45
CA VAL A 237 8.18 9.11 -15.20
C VAL A 237 9.08 9.23 -16.44
N LYS A 238 8.97 10.33 -17.20
CA LYS A 238 9.86 10.64 -18.33
C LYS A 238 11.34 10.61 -17.96
N LYS A 239 11.71 11.19 -16.80
CA LYS A 239 13.10 11.18 -16.32
C LYS A 239 13.55 9.76 -15.95
N ARG A 240 12.69 8.99 -15.28
CA ARG A 240 12.95 7.59 -14.89
C ARG A 240 13.19 6.70 -16.11
N ILE A 241 12.30 6.76 -17.11
CA ILE A 241 12.44 6.05 -18.38
C ILE A 241 13.77 6.38 -19.07
N ARG A 242 14.12 7.68 -19.18
CA ARG A 242 15.39 8.09 -19.81
C ARG A 242 16.60 7.54 -19.07
N ARG A 243 16.60 7.58 -17.73
CA ARG A 243 17.70 7.08 -16.92
C ARG A 243 17.99 5.60 -17.18
N VAL A 244 16.93 4.77 -17.20
CA VAL A 244 17.04 3.33 -17.47
C VAL A 244 17.40 3.06 -18.93
N ARG A 245 16.73 3.72 -19.89
CA ARG A 245 17.04 3.60 -21.34
C ARG A 245 18.50 3.92 -21.65
N ASP A 246 19.01 5.00 -21.07
CA ASP A 246 20.36 5.51 -21.35
C ASP A 246 21.42 4.85 -20.44
N ASN A 247 21.02 3.91 -19.58
CA ASN A 247 21.87 3.20 -18.62
C ASN A 247 22.72 4.14 -17.74
N VAL A 248 22.11 5.23 -17.27
CA VAL A 248 22.80 6.26 -16.50
C VAL A 248 22.87 5.83 -15.04
N ALA A 249 24.07 5.41 -14.61
CA ALA A 249 24.35 5.04 -13.24
C ALA A 249 24.10 6.19 -12.24
N TYR A 250 23.77 5.85 -10.99
CA TYR A 250 23.77 6.80 -9.88
C TYR A 250 25.19 7.20 -9.52
N THR A 251 25.43 8.50 -9.39
CA THR A 251 26.67 9.03 -8.81
C THR A 251 26.72 8.73 -7.32
N SER A 252 27.91 8.79 -6.71
CA SER A 252 28.05 8.58 -5.25
C SER A 252 27.17 9.55 -4.45
N HIS A 253 27.06 10.80 -4.90
CA HIS A 253 26.20 11.79 -4.24
C HIS A 253 24.71 11.43 -4.33
N GLU A 254 24.24 10.94 -5.48
CA GLU A 254 22.86 10.48 -5.61
C GLU A 254 22.60 9.21 -4.79
N GLN A 255 23.58 8.30 -4.73
CA GLN A 255 23.51 7.11 -3.87
C GLN A 255 23.36 7.51 -2.39
N ASP A 256 24.08 8.53 -1.94
CA ASP A 256 23.93 9.04 -0.57
C ASP A 256 22.48 9.51 -0.30
N TYR A 257 21.87 10.25 -1.25
CA TYR A 257 20.48 10.70 -1.13
C TYR A 257 19.47 9.55 -1.12
N LEU A 258 19.66 8.55 -1.99
CA LEU A 258 18.83 7.34 -2.00
C LEU A 258 18.89 6.62 -0.65
N ASN A 259 20.10 6.49 -0.09
CA ASN A 259 20.31 5.80 1.19
C ASN A 259 19.86 6.61 2.41
N SER A 260 19.79 7.94 2.31
CA SER A 260 19.40 8.82 3.42
C SER A 260 17.89 9.14 3.46
N GLY A 261 17.08 8.51 2.61
CA GLY A 261 15.65 8.77 2.52
C GLY A 261 15.29 10.10 1.82
N SER A 262 16.22 10.66 1.04
CA SER A 262 16.01 11.86 0.20
C SER A 262 16.04 11.52 -1.30
N GLY A 263 15.72 10.27 -1.65
CA GLY A 263 15.77 9.76 -3.02
C GLY A 263 14.85 10.50 -3.99
N ASP A 264 13.81 11.18 -3.50
CA ASP A 264 12.87 11.97 -4.29
C ASP A 264 13.51 13.19 -4.98
N MET A 265 14.66 13.62 -4.46
CA MET A 265 15.47 14.71 -5.02
C MET A 265 16.38 14.24 -6.15
N VAL A 266 16.54 12.92 -6.33
CA VAL A 266 17.40 12.34 -7.36
C VAL A 266 16.65 12.25 -8.68
N ASP A 267 17.20 12.85 -9.73
CA ASP A 267 16.53 12.90 -11.03
C ASP A 267 16.45 11.51 -11.68
N GLY A 268 15.23 11.07 -12.01
CA GLY A 268 14.99 9.75 -12.59
C GLY A 268 15.16 8.58 -11.60
N SER A 269 15.11 8.84 -10.29
CA SER A 269 14.88 7.81 -9.28
C SER A 269 13.42 7.36 -9.26
N TYR A 270 13.18 6.18 -8.70
CA TYR A 270 11.81 5.70 -8.46
C TYR A 270 11.13 6.50 -7.35
N GLU A 271 11.87 6.87 -6.29
CA GLU A 271 11.39 7.68 -5.17
C GLU A 271 10.85 9.04 -5.64
N ALA A 272 11.45 9.63 -6.68
CA ALA A 272 10.96 10.87 -7.28
C ALA A 272 9.64 10.68 -8.03
N VAL A 273 9.40 9.49 -8.60
CA VAL A 273 8.13 9.10 -9.22
C VAL A 273 7.08 8.87 -8.13
N VAL A 274 7.40 8.08 -7.10
CA VAL A 274 6.52 7.79 -5.97
C VAL A 274 6.06 9.08 -5.28
N LYS A 275 6.97 10.04 -5.06
CA LYS A 275 6.60 11.32 -4.47
C LYS A 275 5.56 12.06 -5.31
N ALA A 276 5.78 12.19 -6.61
CA ALA A 276 4.84 12.88 -7.50
C ALA A 276 3.50 12.12 -7.62
N TYR A 277 3.53 10.79 -7.58
CA TYR A 277 2.32 9.96 -7.53
C TYR A 277 1.51 10.18 -6.25
N ASN A 278 2.18 10.26 -5.10
CA ASN A 278 1.51 10.55 -3.82
C ASN A 278 0.91 11.97 -3.80
N GLU A 279 1.64 12.97 -4.30
CA GLU A 279 1.13 14.36 -4.43
C GLU A 279 -0.12 14.43 -5.34
N LEU A 280 -0.14 13.62 -6.42
CA LEU A 280 -1.30 13.45 -7.29
C LEU A 280 -2.49 12.80 -6.54
N ILE A 281 -2.26 11.71 -5.80
CA ILE A 281 -3.30 11.05 -4.98
C ILE A 281 -3.87 12.02 -3.95
N ASP A 282 -3.02 12.74 -3.24
CA ASP A 282 -3.43 13.71 -2.21
C ASP A 282 -4.31 14.80 -2.81
N THR A 283 -3.97 15.27 -4.01
CA THR A 283 -4.76 16.26 -4.74
C THR A 283 -6.11 15.71 -5.20
N TYR A 284 -6.11 14.49 -5.75
CA TYR A 284 -7.33 13.79 -6.17
C TYR A 284 -8.32 13.63 -5.00
N ASN A 285 -7.82 13.15 -3.87
CA ASN A 285 -8.62 12.93 -2.65
C ASN A 285 -9.03 14.25 -1.99
N GLY A 286 -8.11 15.22 -1.92
CA GLY A 286 -8.29 16.48 -1.19
C GLY A 286 -9.29 17.43 -1.83
N TYR A 287 -9.40 17.44 -3.16
CA TYR A 287 -10.41 18.23 -3.86
C TYR A 287 -11.77 17.55 -3.96
N HIS A 288 -11.90 16.30 -3.50
CA HIS A 288 -13.10 15.49 -3.71
C HIS A 288 -13.55 15.53 -5.17
N LEU A 289 -12.62 15.40 -6.12
CA LEU A 289 -12.94 15.52 -7.55
C LEU A 289 -14.02 14.52 -7.98
N GLU A 290 -14.08 13.38 -7.30
CA GLU A 290 -15.16 12.38 -7.38
C GLU A 290 -16.59 12.94 -7.14
N ARG A 291 -16.71 14.11 -6.51
CA ARG A 291 -17.97 14.81 -6.20
C ARG A 291 -18.26 15.98 -7.15
N GLU A 292 -17.31 16.33 -8.02
CA GLU A 292 -17.48 17.41 -9.01
C GLU A 292 -18.22 16.95 -10.28
N PHE A 293 -18.56 15.66 -10.37
CA PHE A 293 -19.31 15.02 -11.45
C PHE A 293 -20.24 13.93 -10.91
#